data_AF-A0A9E2QMB9-F1
#
_entry.id   AF-A0A9E2QMB9-F1
#
_cell.length_a   1.000
_cell.length_b   1.000
_cell.length_c   1.000
_cell.angle_alpha   90.00
_cell.angle_beta   90.00
_cell.angle_gamma   90.00
#
_symmetry.space_group_name_H-M   'P 1'
#
loop_
_entity.id
_entity.type
_entity.pdbx_description
1 polymer ?
#
loop_
_entity_poly.entity_id
_entity_poly.type
_entity_poly.pdbx_seq_one_letter_code
_entity_poly.pdbx_strand_id
1 'polypeptide(L)'
;MPALLLDIGNTRTKIAVSNQGALTLISYNKEITKTFLNTLIKKHYVQCLLYSNVSEKDVPYLQSLNNKITIIPLNNQLILPFRNNYKSATLGQDRIALVSGATDLFGKSNILIISLGTCITYDIIDARNDYLGGGISPGLYMRFKALHHLTARLPLVSVSRSASLIGRTTEQSMQSGVINGIVGELNYIIREYKKKYKKLNIILTGGDASYFEPHINYKIFAGDHLALRGLQHILKLNYPDFV
;
A
#
# COMPACT_ATOMS: atom_id res chain seq x y z
N MET A 1 -20.82 -12.82 6.01
CA MET A 1 -20.27 -14.05 5.36
C MET A 1 -18.77 -13.87 5.12
N PRO A 2 -17.93 -14.92 5.11
CA PRO A 2 -16.48 -14.74 4.91
C PRO A 2 -16.14 -14.24 3.50
N ALA A 3 -15.22 -13.28 3.42
CA ALA A 3 -14.70 -12.73 2.17
C ALA A 3 -13.17 -12.82 2.12
N LEU A 4 -12.63 -12.97 0.92
CA LEU A 4 -11.20 -12.95 0.65
C LEU A 4 -10.80 -11.60 0.04
N LEU A 5 -9.78 -10.95 0.61
CA LEU A 5 -9.29 -9.65 0.19
C LEU A 5 -7.88 -9.78 -0.36
N LEU A 6 -7.66 -9.32 -1.59
CA LEU A 6 -6.36 -9.43 -2.28
C LEU A 6 -5.85 -8.04 -2.66
N ASP A 7 -4.64 -7.72 -2.23
CA ASP A 7 -3.88 -6.54 -2.67
C ASP A 7 -2.71 -6.98 -3.56
N ILE A 8 -2.95 -6.97 -4.88
CA ILE A 8 -2.01 -7.46 -5.91
C ILE A 8 -1.13 -6.30 -6.39
N GLY A 9 0.06 -6.19 -5.78
CA GLY A 9 1.09 -5.25 -6.18
C GLY A 9 2.15 -5.85 -7.09
N ASN A 10 3.04 -4.99 -7.62
CA ASN A 10 4.13 -5.38 -8.52
C ASN A 10 5.11 -6.40 -7.93
N THR A 11 5.40 -6.30 -6.63
CA THR A 11 6.40 -7.15 -5.98
C THR A 11 5.80 -8.31 -5.21
N ARG A 12 4.60 -8.13 -4.63
CA ARG A 12 3.97 -9.12 -3.76
C ARG A 12 2.46 -8.99 -3.79
N THR A 13 1.76 -10.07 -3.50
CA THR A 13 0.33 -10.03 -3.23
C THR A 13 0.05 -10.27 -1.75
N LYS A 14 -0.70 -9.38 -1.12
CA LYS A 14 -1.15 -9.57 0.27
C LYS A 14 -2.57 -10.12 0.26
N ILE A 15 -2.86 -11.01 1.20
CA ILE A 15 -4.14 -11.73 1.27
C ILE A 15 -4.64 -11.71 2.72
N ALA A 16 -5.92 -11.42 2.89
CA ALA A 16 -6.62 -11.59 4.15
C ALA A 16 -8.00 -12.22 3.96
N VAL A 17 -8.47 -12.90 5.00
CA VAL A 17 -9.87 -13.30 5.15
C VAL A 17 -10.56 -12.30 6.06
N SER A 18 -11.63 -11.69 5.59
CA SER A 18 -12.56 -10.90 6.38
C SER A 18 -13.72 -11.78 6.81
N ASN A 19 -14.03 -11.85 8.10
CA ASN A 19 -15.19 -12.58 8.61
C ASN A 19 -15.70 -11.93 9.90
N GLN A 20 -16.98 -11.55 9.93
CA GLN A 20 -17.63 -10.91 11.09
C GLN A 20 -16.85 -9.69 11.58
N GLY A 21 -16.42 -8.84 10.66
CA GLY A 21 -15.59 -7.66 10.93
C GLY A 21 -14.12 -7.95 11.24
N ALA A 22 -13.74 -9.17 11.62
CA ALA A 22 -12.35 -9.55 11.86
C ALA A 22 -11.57 -9.70 10.54
N LEU A 23 -10.32 -9.23 10.52
CA LEU A 23 -9.43 -9.32 9.38
C LEU A 23 -8.23 -10.22 9.71
N THR A 24 -8.23 -11.44 9.18
CA THR A 24 -7.18 -12.44 9.43
C THR A 24 -6.22 -12.49 8.25
N LEU A 25 -4.96 -12.17 8.52
CA LEU A 25 -3.89 -12.15 7.52
C LEU A 25 -3.42 -13.56 7.20
N ILE A 26 -3.28 -13.85 5.90
CA ILE A 26 -2.82 -15.16 5.42
C ILE A 26 -1.39 -15.12 4.90
N SER A 27 -0.83 -13.92 4.66
CA SER A 27 0.54 -13.61 4.19
C SER A 27 1.12 -14.62 3.18
N TYR A 28 1.18 -14.23 1.91
CA TYR A 28 1.71 -15.10 0.86
C TYR A 28 2.80 -14.38 0.06
N ASN A 29 4.01 -14.95 0.04
CA ASN A 29 5.21 -14.37 -0.60
C ASN A 29 5.54 -14.99 -1.98
N LYS A 30 4.59 -15.68 -2.63
CA LYS A 30 4.79 -16.29 -3.95
C LYS A 30 3.61 -16.01 -4.89
N GLU A 31 3.74 -16.39 -6.16
CA GLU A 31 2.67 -16.23 -7.15
C GLU A 31 1.39 -16.93 -6.70
N ILE A 32 0.29 -16.17 -6.67
CA ILE A 32 -1.01 -16.73 -6.34
C ILE A 32 -1.42 -17.72 -7.42
N THR A 33 -1.57 -18.98 -7.03
CA THR A 33 -2.08 -20.02 -7.93
C THR A 33 -3.58 -20.21 -7.73
N LYS A 34 -4.25 -20.67 -8.79
CA LYS A 34 -5.66 -21.10 -8.73
C LYS A 34 -5.89 -22.14 -7.64
N THR A 35 -4.98 -23.10 -7.49
CA THR A 35 -5.07 -24.16 -6.47
C THR A 35 -5.05 -23.57 -5.07
N PHE A 36 -4.13 -22.65 -4.80
CA PHE A 36 -4.02 -21.99 -3.50
C PHE A 36 -5.30 -21.22 -3.15
N LEU A 37 -5.84 -20.43 -4.07
CA LEU A 37 -7.11 -19.72 -3.83
C LEU A 37 -8.27 -20.68 -3.58
N ASN A 38 -8.39 -21.78 -4.34
CA ASN A 38 -9.43 -22.78 -4.07
C ASN A 38 -9.29 -23.40 -2.67
N THR A 39 -8.07 -23.63 -2.19
CA THR A 39 -7.82 -24.10 -0.83
C THR A 39 -8.31 -23.10 0.20
N LEU A 40 -8.00 -21.81 0.04
CA LEU A 40 -8.46 -20.77 0.96
C LEU A 40 -9.99 -20.63 0.94
N ILE A 41 -10.60 -20.64 -0.25
CA ILE A 41 -12.04 -20.53 -0.43
C ILE A 41 -12.75 -21.66 0.32
N LYS A 42 -12.30 -22.90 0.13
CA LYS A 42 -12.87 -24.07 0.82
C LYS A 42 -12.63 -24.02 2.33
N LYS A 43 -11.39 -23.74 2.76
CA LYS A 43 -10.99 -23.75 4.18
C LYS A 43 -11.75 -22.72 5.00
N HIS A 44 -12.02 -21.54 4.43
CA HIS A 44 -12.64 -20.43 5.13
C HIS A 44 -14.10 -20.18 4.72
N TYR A 45 -14.70 -21.09 3.93
CA TYR A 45 -16.07 -20.97 3.41
C TYR A 45 -16.35 -19.59 2.78
N VAL A 46 -15.37 -19.09 2.02
CA VAL A 46 -15.42 -17.78 1.37
C VAL A 46 -16.58 -17.74 0.38
N GLN A 47 -17.37 -16.68 0.43
CA GLN A 47 -18.50 -16.42 -0.49
C GLN A 47 -18.19 -15.30 -1.49
N CYS A 48 -17.24 -14.43 -1.16
CA CYS A 48 -16.89 -13.26 -1.94
C CYS A 48 -15.37 -13.04 -1.99
N LEU A 49 -14.84 -12.56 -3.10
CA LEU A 49 -13.45 -12.11 -3.25
C LEU A 49 -13.43 -10.69 -3.81
N LEU A 50 -12.86 -9.75 -3.06
CA LEU A 50 -12.60 -8.37 -3.50
C LEU A 50 -11.09 -8.17 -3.69
N TYR A 51 -10.67 -7.58 -4.81
CA TYR A 51 -9.24 -7.39 -5.07
C TYR A 51 -8.89 -6.04 -5.70
N SER A 52 -7.71 -5.51 -5.34
CA SER A 52 -6.99 -4.48 -6.10
C SER A 52 -5.87 -5.13 -6.91
N ASN A 53 -5.63 -4.66 -8.13
CA ASN A 53 -4.50 -5.06 -8.97
C ASN A 53 -3.86 -3.84 -9.63
N VAL A 54 -2.57 -3.64 -9.37
CA VAL A 54 -1.73 -2.61 -10.01
C VAL A 54 -0.49 -3.21 -10.66
N SER A 55 -0.46 -4.53 -10.80
CA SER A 55 0.59 -5.25 -11.50
C SER A 55 0.24 -5.43 -12.98
N GLU A 56 1.27 -5.61 -13.81
CA GLU A 56 1.12 -6.01 -15.21
C GLU A 56 0.58 -7.45 -15.37
N LYS A 57 0.44 -8.19 -14.27
CA LYS A 57 -0.06 -9.56 -14.32
C LYS A 57 -1.57 -9.55 -14.45
N ASP A 58 -2.04 -9.97 -15.62
CA ASP A 58 -3.40 -10.46 -15.74
C ASP A 58 -3.61 -11.62 -14.77
N VAL A 59 -4.76 -11.62 -14.11
CA VAL A 59 -5.17 -12.66 -13.16
C VAL A 59 -6.37 -13.45 -13.73
N PRO A 60 -6.24 -14.06 -14.92
CA PRO A 60 -7.36 -14.71 -15.62
C PRO A 60 -7.92 -15.89 -14.81
N TYR A 61 -7.10 -16.48 -13.93
CA TYR A 61 -7.55 -17.52 -13.02
C TYR A 61 -8.63 -17.05 -12.05
N LEU A 62 -8.70 -15.75 -11.71
CA LEU A 62 -9.77 -15.21 -10.87
C LEU A 62 -11.11 -15.39 -11.56
N GLN A 63 -11.23 -15.06 -12.85
CA GLN A 63 -12.49 -15.22 -13.60
C GLN A 63 -13.01 -16.68 -13.54
N SER A 64 -12.11 -17.66 -13.54
CA SER A 64 -12.49 -19.08 -13.44
C SER A 64 -13.07 -19.49 -12.07
N LEU A 65 -13.03 -18.62 -11.05
CA LEU A 65 -13.61 -18.84 -9.73
C LEU A 65 -15.05 -18.29 -9.62
N ASN A 66 -15.54 -17.54 -10.62
CA ASN A 66 -16.82 -16.81 -10.56
C ASN A 66 -18.04 -17.74 -10.43
N ASN A 67 -17.91 -19.01 -10.84
CA ASN A 67 -18.97 -20.01 -10.69
C ASN A 67 -19.11 -20.54 -9.25
N LYS A 68 -18.22 -20.13 -8.32
CA LYS A 68 -18.18 -20.63 -6.94
C LYS A 68 -18.39 -19.53 -5.89
N ILE A 69 -17.95 -18.32 -6.20
CA ILE A 69 -17.98 -17.17 -5.29
C ILE A 69 -18.20 -15.90 -6.12
N THR A 70 -18.73 -14.85 -5.48
CA THR A 70 -18.80 -13.52 -6.09
C THR A 70 -17.39 -12.93 -6.19
N ILE A 71 -17.03 -12.40 -7.36
CA ILE A 71 -15.74 -11.76 -7.59
C ILE A 71 -15.93 -10.29 -7.91
N ILE A 72 -15.23 -9.45 -7.16
CA ILE A 72 -15.41 -8.01 -7.19
C ILE A 72 -14.04 -7.38 -7.47
N PRO A 73 -13.77 -6.89 -8.69
CA PRO A 73 -12.63 -6.04 -8.93
C PRO A 73 -12.85 -4.67 -8.29
N LEU A 74 -11.83 -4.11 -7.65
CA LEU A 74 -11.86 -2.72 -7.20
C LEU A 74 -11.87 -1.80 -8.44
N ASN A 75 -12.98 -1.10 -8.66
CA ASN A 75 -13.13 -0.17 -9.78
C ASN A 75 -13.88 1.10 -9.33
N ASN A 76 -14.13 2.00 -10.27
CA ASN A 76 -14.81 3.28 -10.03
C ASN A 76 -16.34 3.17 -9.86
N GLN A 77 -16.92 1.98 -10.01
CA GLN A 77 -18.37 1.75 -9.81
C GLN A 77 -18.71 1.48 -8.34
N LEU A 78 -17.72 1.05 -7.55
CA LEU A 78 -17.89 0.83 -6.11
C LEU A 78 -17.99 2.18 -5.38
N ILE A 79 -18.89 2.24 -4.40
CA ILE A 79 -19.01 3.34 -3.45
C ILE A 79 -17.72 3.40 -2.64
N LEU A 80 -17.09 4.58 -2.61
CA LEU A 80 -15.89 4.86 -1.82
C LEU A 80 -16.26 5.70 -0.58
N PRO A 81 -15.56 5.52 0.56
CA PRO A 81 -15.78 6.30 1.78
C PRO A 81 -15.26 7.75 1.72
N PHE A 82 -14.76 8.16 0.55
CA PHE A 82 -14.16 9.47 0.30
C PHE A 82 -14.53 9.96 -1.10
N ARG A 83 -14.50 11.28 -1.28
CA ARG A 83 -14.62 11.89 -2.61
C ARG A 83 -13.26 11.94 -3.28
N ASN A 84 -13.15 11.34 -4.45
CA ASN A 84 -11.92 11.38 -5.24
C ASN A 84 -11.86 12.66 -6.09
N ASN A 85 -11.07 13.66 -5.66
CA ASN A 85 -10.85 14.89 -6.44
C ASN A 85 -9.61 14.82 -7.36
N TYR A 86 -9.07 13.61 -7.59
CA TYR A 86 -7.99 13.42 -8.55
C TYR A 86 -8.53 13.65 -9.97
N LYS A 87 -7.87 14.54 -10.74
CA LYS A 87 -8.41 15.03 -12.01
C LYS A 87 -8.52 13.97 -13.10
N SER A 88 -7.75 12.89 -13.01
CA SER A 88 -7.78 11.78 -13.95
C SER A 88 -8.36 10.53 -13.31
N ALA A 89 -8.98 9.68 -14.11
CA ALA A 89 -9.44 8.35 -13.70
C ALA A 89 -8.29 7.35 -13.48
N THR A 90 -7.03 7.80 -13.44
CA THR A 90 -5.82 6.96 -13.45
C THR A 90 -5.25 6.70 -12.05
N LEU A 91 -5.99 7.01 -10.98
CA LEU A 91 -5.54 6.70 -9.63
C LEU A 91 -5.45 5.18 -9.44
N GLY A 92 -4.27 4.70 -9.00
CA GLY A 92 -4.04 3.29 -8.76
C GLY A 92 -5.02 2.69 -7.74
N GLN A 93 -5.46 1.46 -7.99
CA GLN A 93 -6.40 0.74 -7.11
C GLN A 93 -5.80 0.49 -5.72
N ASP A 94 -4.49 0.30 -5.63
CA ASP A 94 -3.73 0.22 -4.38
C ASP A 94 -3.87 1.49 -3.55
N ARG A 95 -3.74 2.67 -4.17
CA ARG A 95 -3.93 3.97 -3.51
C ARG A 95 -5.37 4.18 -3.07
N ILE A 96 -6.35 3.78 -3.88
CA ILE A 96 -7.77 3.79 -3.47
C ILE A 96 -7.98 2.96 -2.20
N ALA A 97 -7.41 1.75 -2.16
CA ALA A 97 -7.47 0.89 -0.99
C ALA A 97 -6.77 1.52 0.23
N LEU A 98 -5.58 2.10 0.06
CA LEU A 98 -4.86 2.80 1.13
C LEU A 98 -5.67 3.96 1.73
N VAL A 99 -6.25 4.80 0.86
CA VAL A 99 -7.07 5.95 1.22
C VAL A 99 -8.33 5.48 1.96
N SER A 100 -8.99 4.44 1.46
CA SER A 100 -10.14 3.83 2.14
C SER A 100 -9.79 3.32 3.55
N GLY A 101 -8.66 2.62 3.70
CA GLY A 101 -8.20 2.13 5.00
C GLY A 101 -7.86 3.26 5.96
N ALA A 102 -7.32 4.37 5.46
CA ALA A 102 -7.05 5.55 6.25
C ALA A 102 -8.33 6.24 6.74
N THR A 103 -9.36 6.33 5.89
CA THR A 103 -10.66 6.87 6.29
C THR A 103 -11.39 6.00 7.32
N ASP A 104 -11.20 4.67 7.29
CA ASP A 104 -11.72 3.75 8.31
C ASP A 104 -11.12 4.03 9.69
N LEU A 105 -9.83 4.40 9.73
CA LEU A 105 -9.11 4.68 10.98
C LEU A 105 -9.34 6.11 11.51
N PHE A 106 -9.34 7.10 10.62
CA PHE A 106 -9.27 8.52 11.00
C PHE A 106 -10.21 9.42 10.19
N GLY A 107 -11.34 8.89 9.71
CA GLY A 107 -12.30 9.64 8.90
C GLY A 107 -12.64 11.02 9.47
N LYS A 108 -12.91 11.98 8.59
CA LYS A 108 -13.16 13.40 8.91
C LYS A 108 -11.97 14.12 9.57
N SER A 109 -10.75 13.67 9.26
CA SER A 109 -9.50 14.31 9.70
C SER A 109 -8.57 14.58 8.51
N ASN A 110 -7.58 15.45 8.69
CA ASN A 110 -6.49 15.57 7.72
C ASN A 110 -5.56 14.35 7.88
N ILE A 111 -5.34 13.59 6.82
CA ILE A 111 -4.55 12.36 6.86
C ILE A 111 -3.53 12.34 5.72
N LEU A 112 -2.26 12.26 6.08
CA LEU A 112 -1.17 11.96 5.15
C LEU A 112 -0.87 10.47 5.24
N ILE A 113 -1.13 9.71 4.18
CA ILE A 113 -0.68 8.32 4.04
C ILE A 113 0.65 8.31 3.30
N ILE A 114 1.64 7.62 3.86
CA ILE A 114 2.94 7.39 3.27
C ILE A 114 3.13 5.89 3.12
N SER A 115 3.13 5.39 1.88
CA SER A 115 3.31 3.97 1.57
C SER A 115 4.72 3.73 1.04
N LEU A 116 5.54 2.93 1.73
CA LEU A 116 6.89 2.57 1.34
C LEU A 116 6.93 1.16 0.76
N GLY A 117 6.99 1.07 -0.56
CA GLY A 117 7.14 -0.18 -1.29
C GLY A 117 8.00 0.00 -2.55
N THR A 118 7.56 -0.58 -3.67
CA THR A 118 8.23 -0.42 -4.98
C THR A 118 8.45 1.06 -5.32
N CYS A 119 7.42 1.87 -5.09
CA CYS A 119 7.50 3.33 -5.02
C CYS A 119 7.20 3.77 -3.58
N ILE A 120 7.61 4.98 -3.24
CA ILE A 120 7.06 5.71 -2.10
C ILE A 120 5.91 6.55 -2.61
N THR A 121 4.72 6.39 -2.04
CA THR A 121 3.57 7.26 -2.36
C THR A 121 3.22 8.12 -1.16
N TYR A 122 2.76 9.33 -1.46
CA TYR A 122 2.23 10.28 -0.50
C TYR A 122 0.81 10.60 -0.93
N ASP A 123 -0.15 10.42 -0.05
CA ASP A 123 -1.57 10.57 -0.32
C ASP A 123 -2.18 11.46 0.76
N ILE A 124 -2.86 12.55 0.37
CA ILE A 124 -3.49 13.48 1.32
C ILE A 124 -5.02 13.43 1.20
N ILE A 125 -5.66 13.22 2.35
CA ILE A 125 -7.10 13.35 2.54
C ILE A 125 -7.33 14.51 3.50
N ASP A 126 -8.30 15.37 3.21
CA ASP A 126 -8.68 16.45 4.13
C ASP A 126 -9.80 16.04 5.10
N ALA A 127 -10.09 16.92 6.06
CA ALA A 127 -11.14 16.68 7.07
C ALA A 127 -12.58 16.55 6.51
N ARG A 128 -12.81 16.77 5.21
CA ARG A 128 -14.09 16.55 4.53
C ARG A 128 -14.16 15.18 3.85
N ASN A 129 -13.15 14.34 4.05
CA ASN A 129 -12.92 13.10 3.29
C ASN A 129 -12.75 13.37 1.79
N ASP A 130 -12.12 14.48 1.42
CA ASP A 130 -11.70 14.72 0.05
C ASP A 130 -10.29 14.18 -0.14
N TYR A 131 -10.13 13.22 -1.05
CA TYR A 131 -8.81 12.83 -1.55
C TYR A 131 -8.31 13.89 -2.53
N LEU A 132 -7.19 14.56 -2.19
CA LEU A 132 -6.66 15.69 -2.97
C LEU A 132 -5.50 15.30 -3.88
N GLY A 133 -5.06 14.03 -3.87
CA GLY A 133 -3.89 13.55 -4.60
C GLY A 133 -2.65 13.42 -3.71
N GLY A 134 -1.48 13.58 -4.32
CA GLY A 134 -0.20 13.65 -3.61
C GLY A 134 0.98 13.30 -4.50
N GLY A 135 2.04 12.73 -3.92
CA GLY A 135 3.33 12.50 -4.60
C GLY A 135 3.64 11.02 -4.84
N ILE A 136 4.51 10.75 -5.81
CA ILE A 136 5.10 9.42 -6.05
C ILE A 136 6.60 9.62 -6.25
N SER A 137 7.43 8.86 -5.53
CA SER A 137 8.88 8.85 -5.69
C SER A 137 9.42 7.40 -5.75
N PRO A 138 10.65 7.19 -6.25
CA PRO A 138 11.25 5.86 -6.29
C PRO A 138 11.42 5.26 -4.90
N GLY A 139 11.07 3.99 -4.73
CA GLY A 139 11.29 3.22 -3.50
C GLY A 139 12.75 2.83 -3.29
N LEU A 140 13.05 2.28 -2.11
CA LEU A 140 14.41 1.94 -1.68
C LEU A 140 15.16 1.06 -2.68
N TYR A 141 14.59 -0.10 -3.01
CA TYR A 141 15.18 -1.03 -3.97
C TYR A 141 15.22 -0.48 -5.40
N MET A 142 14.22 0.34 -5.78
CA MET A 142 14.20 0.97 -7.10
C MET A 142 15.37 1.93 -7.29
N ARG A 143 15.73 2.70 -6.25
CA ARG A 143 16.89 3.62 -6.30
C ARG A 143 18.20 2.87 -6.48
N PHE A 144 18.43 1.78 -5.74
CA PHE A 144 19.63 0.96 -5.92
C PHE A 144 19.69 0.31 -7.31
N LYS A 145 18.56 -0.23 -7.80
CA LYS A 145 18.46 -0.79 -9.16
C LYS A 145 18.73 0.26 -10.22
N ALA A 146 18.19 1.48 -10.08
CA ALA A 146 18.42 2.56 -11.02
C ALA A 146 19.91 2.93 -11.09
N LEU A 147 20.59 3.07 -9.94
CA LEU A 147 22.03 3.35 -9.91
C LEU A 147 22.84 2.23 -10.58
N HIS A 148 22.51 0.97 -10.33
CA HIS A 148 23.20 -0.16 -10.94
C HIS A 148 22.97 -0.24 -12.46
N HIS A 149 21.71 -0.13 -12.91
CA HIS A 149 21.35 -0.31 -14.32
C HIS A 149 21.69 0.90 -15.21
N LEU A 150 21.68 2.11 -14.66
CA LEU A 150 21.91 3.35 -15.42
C LEU A 150 23.34 3.87 -15.30
N THR A 151 24.26 3.07 -14.75
CA THR A 151 25.69 3.43 -14.68
C THR A 151 26.57 2.23 -15.02
N ALA A 152 27.77 2.47 -15.54
CA ALA A 152 28.63 1.40 -16.06
C ALA A 152 29.37 0.59 -14.97
N ARG A 153 29.52 1.13 -13.75
CA ARG A 153 30.45 0.57 -12.74
C ARG A 153 29.86 0.42 -11.33
N LEU A 154 28.64 0.89 -11.07
CA LEU A 154 28.06 0.75 -9.74
C LEU A 154 27.53 -0.68 -9.53
N PRO A 155 27.87 -1.34 -8.42
CA PRO A 155 27.38 -2.68 -8.13
C PRO A 155 25.89 -2.65 -7.76
N LEU A 156 25.23 -3.80 -7.85
CA LEU A 156 23.90 -3.95 -7.26
C LEU A 156 24.03 -4.08 -5.75
N VAL A 157 23.63 -3.04 -5.03
CA VAL A 157 23.80 -2.93 -3.58
C VAL A 157 22.58 -3.50 -2.83
N SER A 158 22.86 -4.24 -1.76
CA SER A 158 21.85 -4.71 -0.80
C SER A 158 21.56 -3.66 0.28
N VAL A 159 20.34 -3.72 0.83
CA VAL A 159 19.90 -2.82 1.91
C VAL A 159 20.67 -3.14 3.19
N SER A 160 21.39 -2.15 3.73
CA SER A 160 22.00 -2.22 5.06
C SER A 160 21.00 -1.81 6.14
N ARG A 161 21.16 -2.28 7.38
CA ARG A 161 20.29 -1.89 8.52
C ARG A 161 20.36 -0.39 8.85
N SER A 162 21.49 0.25 8.57
CA SER A 162 21.69 1.69 8.72
C SER A 162 22.74 2.14 7.71
N ALA A 163 22.76 3.45 7.42
CA ALA A 163 23.76 4.04 6.54
C ALA A 163 24.39 5.27 7.19
N SER A 164 25.71 5.23 7.37
CA SER A 164 26.49 6.41 7.76
C SER A 164 26.35 7.52 6.72
N LEU A 165 26.40 8.78 7.13
CA LEU A 165 26.36 9.91 6.18
C LEU A 165 27.59 9.91 5.25
N ILE A 166 28.75 9.49 5.74
CA ILE A 166 29.98 9.39 4.96
C ILE A 166 30.26 7.92 4.64
N GLY A 167 30.14 7.55 3.36
CA GLY A 167 30.55 6.24 2.85
C GLY A 167 32.04 6.22 2.52
N ARG A 168 32.73 5.10 2.81
CA ARG A 168 34.16 4.91 2.53
C ARG A 168 34.44 3.86 1.45
N THR A 169 33.39 3.27 0.90
CA THR A 169 33.42 2.40 -0.27
C THR A 169 32.29 2.80 -1.21
N THR A 170 32.35 2.39 -2.49
CA THR A 170 31.26 2.65 -3.44
C THR A 170 29.90 2.19 -2.91
N GLU A 171 29.83 1.00 -2.33
CA GLU A 171 28.60 0.45 -1.74
C GLU A 171 28.11 1.31 -0.56
N GLN A 172 29.00 1.69 0.35
CA GLN A 172 28.64 2.54 1.48
C GLN A 172 28.20 3.94 1.04
N SER A 173 28.81 4.49 -0.01
CA SER A 173 28.43 5.79 -0.57
C SER A 173 27.05 5.73 -1.23
N MET A 174 26.74 4.64 -1.94
CA MET A 174 25.40 4.38 -2.49
C MET A 174 24.38 4.20 -1.35
N GLN A 175 24.69 3.42 -0.33
CA GLN A 175 23.83 3.25 0.86
C GLN A 175 23.56 4.58 1.54
N SER A 176 24.60 5.39 1.77
CA SER A 176 24.48 6.73 2.35
C SER A 176 23.51 7.59 1.53
N GLY A 177 23.78 7.77 0.24
CA GLY A 177 22.99 8.66 -0.60
C GLY A 177 21.53 8.22 -0.73
N VAL A 178 21.27 6.92 -0.90
CA VAL A 178 19.92 6.39 -1.07
C VAL A 178 19.14 6.43 0.23
N ILE A 179 19.68 5.88 1.32
CA ILE A 179 18.95 5.74 2.59
C ILE A 179 18.78 7.10 3.26
N ASN A 180 19.85 7.88 3.42
CA ASN A 180 19.74 9.22 4.02
C ASN A 180 18.91 10.16 3.15
N GLY A 181 18.95 10.00 1.82
CA GLY A 181 18.09 10.72 0.89
C GLY A 181 16.60 10.44 1.14
N ILE A 182 16.20 9.18 1.30
CA ILE A 182 14.81 8.83 1.64
C ILE A 182 14.43 9.36 3.02
N VAL A 183 15.29 9.22 4.03
CA VAL A 183 15.03 9.77 5.38
C VAL A 183 14.80 11.29 5.32
N GLY A 184 15.63 12.01 4.56
CA GLY A 184 15.46 13.44 4.33
C GLY A 184 14.16 13.77 3.60
N GLU A 185 13.82 13.02 2.56
CA GLU A 185 12.56 13.15 1.81
C GLU A 185 11.34 12.99 2.71
N LEU A 186 11.27 11.90 3.50
CA LEU A 186 10.15 11.62 4.40
C LEU A 186 9.95 12.75 5.40
N ASN A 187 11.02 13.15 6.09
CA ASN A 187 10.95 14.22 7.09
C ASN A 187 10.61 15.58 6.48
N TYR A 188 11.15 15.89 5.29
CA TYR A 188 10.82 17.10 4.55
C TYR A 188 9.34 17.13 4.17
N ILE A 189 8.85 16.08 3.51
CA ILE A 189 7.47 16.02 3.01
C ILE A 189 6.48 16.09 4.18
N ILE A 190 6.70 15.33 5.25
CA ILE A 190 5.85 15.40 6.45
C ILE A 190 5.81 16.83 7.01
N ARG A 191 6.97 17.49 7.13
CA ARG A 191 7.05 18.87 7.63
C ARG A 191 6.23 19.83 6.78
N GLU A 192 6.34 19.76 5.46
CA GLU A 192 5.61 20.65 4.55
C GLU A 192 4.10 20.41 4.62
N TYR A 193 3.65 19.16 4.71
CA TYR A 193 2.23 18.87 4.95
C TYR A 193 1.74 19.38 6.31
N LYS A 194 2.54 19.25 7.38
CA LYS A 194 2.17 19.77 8.71
C LYS A 194 2.07 21.30 8.76
N LYS A 195 2.81 22.03 7.93
CA LYS A 195 2.65 23.50 7.78
C LYS A 195 1.29 23.86 7.17
N LYS A 196 0.80 23.06 6.22
CA LYS A 196 -0.44 23.31 5.49
C LYS A 196 -1.69 22.81 6.24
N TYR A 197 -1.59 21.69 6.95
CA TYR A 197 -2.73 21.04 7.60
C TYR A 197 -2.54 20.98 9.11
N LYS A 198 -3.40 21.71 9.85
CA LYS A 198 -3.50 21.57 11.30
C LYS A 198 -4.04 20.18 11.65
N LYS A 199 -3.58 19.61 12.78
CA LYS A 199 -4.00 18.28 13.27
C LYS A 199 -3.91 17.18 12.19
N LEU A 200 -2.74 17.07 11.57
CA LEU A 200 -2.45 16.06 10.56
C LEU A 200 -2.14 14.70 11.21
N ASN A 201 -2.93 13.68 10.88
CA ASN A 201 -2.61 12.28 11.14
C ASN A 201 -1.65 11.79 10.06
N ILE A 202 -0.58 11.10 10.45
CA ILE A 202 0.42 10.57 9.53
C ILE A 202 0.38 9.06 9.66
N ILE A 203 0.07 8.36 8.57
CA ILE A 203 0.05 6.90 8.52
C ILE A 203 1.26 6.44 7.71
N LEU A 204 2.10 5.60 8.30
CA LEU A 204 3.21 4.95 7.62
C LEU A 204 2.82 3.50 7.32
N THR A 205 2.94 3.06 6.07
CA THR A 205 2.61 1.68 5.66
C THR A 205 3.51 1.22 4.53
N GLY A 206 3.34 0.00 4.05
CA GLY A 206 4.16 -0.60 3.01
C GLY A 206 5.21 -1.57 3.54
N GLY A 207 5.89 -2.25 2.63
CA GLY A 207 6.83 -3.32 2.96
C GLY A 207 8.14 -2.83 3.60
N ASP A 208 8.53 -1.59 3.33
CA ASP A 208 9.77 -0.99 3.82
C ASP A 208 9.50 -0.02 4.99
N ALA A 209 8.26 0.08 5.49
CA ALA A 209 7.86 1.04 6.52
C ALA A 209 8.64 0.89 7.83
N SER A 210 8.77 -0.35 8.32
CA SER A 210 9.48 -0.66 9.57
C SER A 210 10.97 -0.31 9.52
N TYR A 211 11.55 -0.28 8.32
CA TYR A 211 12.93 0.16 8.13
C TYR A 211 13.09 1.66 8.38
N PHE A 212 12.13 2.46 7.91
CA PHE A 212 12.21 3.93 7.97
C PHE A 212 11.53 4.55 9.20
N GLU A 213 10.61 3.83 9.85
CA GLU A 213 9.91 4.30 11.06
C GLU A 213 10.86 4.90 12.12
N PRO A 214 11.98 4.26 12.50
CA PRO A 214 12.88 4.81 13.53
C PRO A 214 13.56 6.14 13.12
N HIS A 215 13.51 6.49 11.83
CA HIS A 215 14.16 7.68 11.27
C HIS A 215 13.19 8.85 11.03
N ILE A 216 11.92 8.71 11.41
CA ILE A 216 10.91 9.74 11.26
C ILE A 216 10.79 10.56 12.55
N ASN A 217 10.97 11.88 12.45
CA ASN A 217 10.98 12.80 13.60
C ASN A 217 9.58 13.19 14.10
N TYR A 218 8.54 12.51 13.64
CA TYR A 218 7.15 12.87 13.89
C TYR A 218 6.39 11.67 14.42
N LYS A 219 5.37 11.94 15.25
CA LYS A 219 4.42 10.91 15.65
C LYS A 219 3.67 10.39 14.41
N ILE A 220 3.78 9.10 14.20
CA ILE A 220 3.11 8.36 13.13
C ILE A 220 2.18 7.30 13.71
N PHE A 221 1.26 6.83 12.86
CA PHE A 221 0.50 5.61 13.08
C PHE A 221 1.05 4.53 12.13
N ALA A 222 1.45 3.39 12.67
CA ALA A 222 1.86 2.24 11.88
C ALA A 222 0.60 1.61 11.24
N GLY A 223 0.46 1.81 9.93
CA GLY A 223 -0.67 1.34 9.13
C GLY A 223 -0.45 -0.07 8.60
N ASP A 224 -0.25 -1.04 9.48
CA ASP A 224 -0.06 -2.43 9.07
C ASP A 224 -1.27 -2.90 8.26
N HIS A 225 -1.00 -3.44 7.06
CA HIS A 225 -2.02 -3.97 6.15
C HIS A 225 -3.14 -2.97 5.78
N LEU A 226 -2.84 -1.67 5.76
CA LEU A 226 -3.80 -0.59 5.49
C LEU A 226 -4.64 -0.81 4.23
N ALA A 227 -4.03 -1.27 3.13
CA ALA A 227 -4.73 -1.55 1.88
C ALA A 227 -5.79 -2.66 2.05
N LEU A 228 -5.47 -3.75 2.76
CA LEU A 228 -6.42 -4.83 3.03
C LEU A 228 -7.58 -4.36 3.93
N ARG A 229 -7.29 -3.51 4.93
CA ARG A 229 -8.34 -2.84 5.72
C ARG A 229 -9.22 -1.98 4.83
N GLY A 230 -8.64 -1.24 3.89
CA GLY A 230 -9.40 -0.41 2.95
C GLY A 230 -10.28 -1.21 2.01
N LEU A 231 -9.82 -2.37 1.52
CA LEU A 231 -10.66 -3.30 0.78
C LEU A 231 -11.81 -3.82 1.66
N GLN A 232 -11.55 -4.16 2.93
CA GLN A 232 -12.61 -4.56 3.85
C GLN A 232 -13.65 -3.43 4.04
N HIS A 233 -13.20 -2.20 4.19
CA HIS A 233 -14.07 -1.04 4.34
C HIS A 233 -14.93 -0.80 3.09
N ILE A 234 -14.35 -0.89 1.89
CA ILE A 234 -15.11 -0.79 0.63
C ILE A 234 -16.12 -1.94 0.52
N LEU A 235 -15.73 -3.15 0.89
CA LEU A 235 -16.64 -4.30 0.89
C LEU A 235 -17.84 -4.06 1.81
N LYS A 236 -17.62 -3.55 3.04
CA LYS A 236 -18.71 -3.21 3.99
C LYS A 236 -19.71 -2.22 3.41
N LEU A 237 -19.24 -1.23 2.66
CA LEU A 237 -20.10 -0.18 2.09
C LEU A 237 -20.96 -0.65 0.93
N ASN A 238 -20.45 -1.60 0.13
CA ASN A 238 -21.10 -2.03 -1.11
C ASN A 238 -21.86 -3.35 -0.94
N TYR A 239 -21.40 -4.21 -0.03
CA TYR A 239 -21.96 -5.54 0.20
C TYR A 239 -21.93 -5.92 1.69
N PRO A 240 -22.80 -5.32 2.53
CA PRO A 240 -22.80 -5.51 3.98
C PRO A 240 -22.91 -6.98 4.41
N ASP A 241 -23.58 -7.83 3.64
CA ASP A 241 -23.78 -9.24 3.94
C ASP A 241 -22.48 -10.07 3.95
N PHE A 242 -21.40 -9.56 3.32
CA PHE A 242 -20.10 -10.23 3.21
C PHE A 242 -19.08 -9.78 4.26
N VAL A 243 -19.51 -9.07 5.31
CA VAL A 243 -18.59 -8.62 6.37
C VAL A 243 -19.07 -8.98 7.75
#